data_AF-A0A6S6M2V8-F1
#
_entry.id   AF-A0A6S6M2V8-F1
#
_cell.length_a   1.000
_cell.length_b   1.000
_cell.length_c   1.000
_cell.angle_alpha   90.00
_cell.angle_beta   90.00
_cell.angle_gamma   90.00
#
_symmetry.space_group_name_H-M   'P 1'
#
loop_
_entity.id
_entity.type
_entity.pdbx_description
1 polymer ?
#
loop_
_entity_poly.entity_id
_entity_poly.type
_entity_poly.pdbx_seq_one_letter_code
_entity_poly.pdbx_strand_id
1 'polypeptide(L)'
;MDLGLLQREAANKIGVQKDSIYNWERGVQPELRFMPKIIDFLGYVPFGCQDDILGKLAYYKLISGLSYKELGAKVGIHYEQLQAWLTGRTKPNKKSFCRLKEFLQTAP
;
A
#
# COMPACT_ATOMS: atom_id res chain seq x y z
N MET A 1 16.24 12.42 2.70
CA MET A 1 15.19 12.97 3.57
C MET A 1 15.59 14.39 3.95
N ASP A 2 14.80 15.40 3.59
CA ASP A 2 15.05 16.84 3.84
C ASP A 2 14.38 17.37 5.13
N LEU A 3 13.92 16.49 6.03
CA LEU A 3 13.21 16.89 7.24
C LEU A 3 14.13 17.41 8.36
N GLY A 4 15.46 17.36 8.18
CA GLY A 4 16.45 17.77 9.20
C GLY A 4 16.44 16.93 10.49
N LEU A 5 15.73 15.80 10.51
CA LEU A 5 15.58 14.92 11.66
C LEU A 5 16.68 13.87 11.72
N LEU A 6 17.09 13.50 12.93
CA LEU A 6 17.92 12.33 13.15
C LEU A 6 17.09 11.06 12.91
N GLN A 7 17.72 10.00 12.39
CA GLN A 7 17.08 8.69 12.16
C GLN A 7 16.33 8.16 13.40
N ARG A 8 16.87 8.41 14.61
CA ARG A 8 16.24 8.02 15.88
C ARG A 8 14.93 8.76 16.14
N GLU A 9 14.86 10.04 15.77
CA GLU A 9 13.66 10.86 15.95
C GLU A 9 12.57 10.45 14.96
N ALA A 10 12.95 10.19 13.70
CA ALA A 10 12.05 9.63 12.71
C ALA A 10 11.50 8.26 13.15
N ALA A 11 12.38 7.39 13.67
CA ALA A 11 12.01 6.08 14.19
C ALA A 11 10.99 6.18 15.34
N ASN A 12 11.22 7.10 16.28
CA ASN A 12 10.30 7.35 17.40
C ASN A 12 8.94 7.86 16.92
N LYS A 13 8.91 8.78 15.96
CA LYS A 13 7.65 9.32 15.40
C LYS A 13 6.84 8.27 14.65
N ILE A 14 7.50 7.41 13.87
CA ILE A 14 6.85 6.31 13.14
C ILE A 14 6.53 5.13 14.07
N GLY A 15 7.19 5.02 15.22
CA GLY A 15 7.05 3.91 16.17
C GLY A 15 7.74 2.64 15.69
N VAL A 16 8.96 2.77 15.14
CA VAL A 16 9.83 1.66 14.70
C VAL A 16 11.22 1.79 15.31
N GLN A 17 12.07 0.78 15.11
CA GLN A 17 13.46 0.86 15.51
C GLN A 17 14.27 1.72 14.54
N LYS A 18 15.33 2.36 15.04
CA LYS A 18 16.26 3.15 14.22
C LYS A 18 16.80 2.34 13.03
N ASP A 19 17.08 1.06 13.24
CA ASP A 19 17.62 0.17 12.21
C ASP A 19 16.64 -0.03 11.05
N SER A 20 15.33 0.02 11.31
CA SER A 20 14.31 0.02 10.26
C SER A 20 14.46 1.25 9.36
N ILE A 21 14.60 2.45 9.95
CA ILE A 21 14.82 3.70 9.20
C ILE A 21 16.11 3.61 8.38
N TYR A 22 17.20 3.17 9.01
CA TYR A 22 18.48 2.99 8.33
C TYR A 22 18.37 2.06 7.11
N ASN A 23 17.68 0.92 7.24
CA ASN A 23 17.46 -0.02 6.15
C ASN A 23 16.62 0.61 5.02
N TRP A 24 15.56 1.35 5.37
CA TRP A 24 14.69 1.99 4.38
C TRP A 24 15.40 3.07 3.58
N GLU A 25 16.23 3.89 4.24
CA GLU A 25 17.07 4.89 3.57
C GLU A 25 18.10 4.26 2.63
N ARG A 26 18.47 3.00 2.87
CA ARG A 26 19.37 2.21 1.99
C ARG A 26 18.63 1.40 0.93
N GLY A 27 17.33 1.63 0.76
CA GLY A 27 16.53 1.04 -0.32
C GLY A 27 15.84 -0.28 0.04
N VAL A 28 15.95 -0.75 1.29
CA VAL A 28 15.13 -1.88 1.75
C VAL A 28 13.68 -1.43 1.82
N GLN A 29 12.80 -2.10 1.08
CA GLN A 29 11.39 -1.73 1.08
C GLN A 29 10.76 -1.99 2.45
N PRO A 30 10.05 -1.01 3.04
CA PRO A 30 9.37 -1.25 4.30
C PRO A 30 8.26 -2.27 4.13
N GLU A 31 7.98 -3.00 5.21
CA GLU A 31 6.83 -3.89 5.21
C GLU A 31 5.52 -3.10 5.09
N LEU A 32 4.53 -3.74 4.48
CA LEU A 32 3.26 -3.12 4.14
C LEU A 32 2.53 -2.48 5.33
N ARG A 33 2.60 -3.12 6.51
CA ARG A 33 2.01 -2.61 7.77
C ARG A 33 2.58 -1.26 8.22
N PHE A 34 3.78 -0.89 7.76
CA PHE A 34 4.40 0.39 8.07
C PHE A 34 4.04 1.48 7.06
N MET A 35 3.51 1.14 5.88
CA MET A 35 3.13 2.13 4.86
C MET A 35 2.22 3.23 5.40
N PRO A 36 1.11 2.93 6.11
CA PRO A 36 0.23 3.99 6.62
C PRO A 36 0.95 4.95 7.57
N LYS A 37 1.80 4.41 8.46
CA LYS A 37 2.58 5.21 9.42
C LYS A 37 3.65 6.07 8.75
N ILE A 38 4.27 5.54 7.70
CA ILE A 38 5.26 6.28 6.91
C ILE A 38 4.57 7.42 6.14
N ILE A 39 3.42 7.16 5.54
CA ILE A 39 2.64 8.19 4.81
C ILE A 39 2.17 9.28 5.77
N ASP A 40 1.65 8.91 6.94
CA ASP A 40 1.24 9.85 7.99
C ASP A 40 2.43 10.71 8.46
N PHE A 41 3.59 10.09 8.68
CA PHE A 41 4.82 10.80 9.05
C PHE A 41 5.32 11.75 7.95
N LEU A 42 5.26 11.34 6.69
CA LEU A 42 5.71 12.15 5.55
C LEU A 42 4.73 13.28 5.20
N GLY A 43 3.44 13.10 5.50
CA GLY A 43 2.37 14.00 5.07
C GLY A 43 2.01 13.90 3.58
N TYR A 44 2.60 12.94 2.85
CA TYR A 44 2.31 12.66 1.45
C TYR A 44 2.62 11.19 1.11
N VAL A 45 2.12 10.72 -0.04
CA VAL A 45 2.39 9.37 -0.54
C VAL A 45 3.64 9.37 -1.42
N PRO A 46 4.71 8.65 -1.07
CA PRO A 46 6.01 8.75 -1.74
C PRO A 46 6.12 7.93 -3.04
N PHE A 47 5.00 7.44 -3.59
CA PHE A 47 4.93 6.63 -4.79
C PHE A 47 3.72 7.00 -5.64
N GLY A 48 3.84 6.80 -6.96
CA GLY A 48 2.77 7.11 -7.91
C GLY A 48 1.61 6.12 -7.85
N CYS A 49 0.41 6.60 -8.17
CA CYS A 49 -0.76 5.79 -8.47
C CYS A 49 -0.84 5.57 -9.99
N GLN A 50 -1.05 4.34 -10.43
CA GLN A 50 -1.37 4.07 -11.84
C GLN A 50 -2.86 4.34 -12.07
N ASP A 51 -3.21 4.92 -13.22
CA ASP A 51 -4.58 5.41 -13.49
C ASP A 51 -5.60 4.30 -13.78
N ASP A 52 -5.15 3.08 -14.05
CA ASP A 52 -6.03 1.94 -14.27
C ASP A 52 -6.61 1.38 -12.95
N ILE A 53 -7.65 0.55 -13.08
CA ILE A 53 -8.38 0.01 -11.91
C ILE A 53 -7.48 -0.84 -11.01
N LEU A 54 -6.58 -1.65 -11.58
CA LEU A 54 -5.67 -2.47 -10.79
C LEU A 54 -4.58 -1.61 -10.15
N GLY A 55 -4.12 -0.59 -10.86
CA GLY A 55 -3.27 0.48 -10.34
C GLY A 55 -3.84 1.13 -9.08
N LYS A 56 -5.07 1.63 -9.16
CA LYS A 56 -5.80 2.23 -8.04
C LYS A 56 -6.03 1.26 -6.89
N LEU A 57 -6.31 -0.01 -7.20
CA LEU A 57 -6.47 -1.05 -6.18
C LEU A 57 -5.15 -1.35 -5.46
N ALA A 58 -4.04 -1.45 -6.20
CA ALA A 58 -2.71 -1.63 -5.62
C ALA A 58 -2.32 -0.43 -4.76
N TYR A 59 -2.61 0.78 -5.23
CA TYR A 59 -2.40 2.00 -4.49
C TYR A 59 -3.20 2.02 -3.17
N TYR A 60 -4.51 1.73 -3.22
CA TYR A 60 -5.36 1.62 -2.03
C TYR A 60 -4.81 0.59 -1.03
N LYS A 61 -4.37 -0.57 -1.52
CA LYS A 61 -3.75 -1.62 -0.71
C LYS A 61 -2.50 -1.12 0.02
N LEU A 62 -1.64 -0.38 -0.67
CA LEU A 62 -0.40 0.18 -0.11
C LEU A 62 -0.68 1.25 0.93
N ILE A 63 -1.46 2.27 0.59
CA ILE A 63 -1.71 3.40 1.50
C ILE A 63 -2.47 2.96 2.77
N SER A 64 -3.31 1.93 2.64
CA SER A 64 -4.07 1.37 3.76
C SER A 64 -3.31 0.27 4.51
N GLY A 65 -2.13 -0.12 4.05
CA GLY A 65 -1.31 -1.17 4.67
C GLY A 65 -1.95 -2.57 4.65
N LEU A 66 -2.84 -2.85 3.68
CA LEU A 66 -3.67 -4.07 3.66
C LEU A 66 -2.95 -5.25 3.02
N SER A 67 -2.89 -6.39 3.69
CA SER A 67 -2.55 -7.67 3.07
C SER A 67 -3.53 -8.04 1.94
N TYR A 68 -3.16 -8.98 1.08
CA TYR A 68 -4.09 -9.51 0.07
C TYR A 68 -5.34 -10.13 0.70
N LYS A 69 -5.22 -10.72 1.90
CA LYS A 69 -6.34 -11.31 2.63
C LYS A 69 -7.32 -10.24 3.11
N GLU A 70 -6.82 -9.17 3.71
CA GLU A 70 -7.65 -8.05 4.18
C GLU A 70 -8.30 -7.31 3.01
N LEU A 71 -7.56 -7.06 1.94
CA LEU A 71 -8.12 -6.48 0.72
C LEU A 71 -9.21 -7.39 0.13
N GLY A 72 -8.96 -8.70 0.08
CA GLY A 72 -9.93 -9.68 -0.37
C GLY A 72 -11.22 -9.68 0.43
N ALA A 73 -11.12 -9.60 1.75
CA ALA A 73 -12.27 -9.48 2.64
C ALA A 73 -13.05 -8.19 2.39
N LYS A 74 -12.37 -7.05 2.17
CA LYS A 74 -13.03 -5.76 1.90
C LYS A 74 -13.73 -5.72 0.55
N VAL A 75 -13.09 -6.22 -0.51
CA VAL A 75 -13.65 -6.23 -1.87
C VAL A 75 -14.71 -7.35 -2.01
N GLY A 76 -14.57 -8.43 -1.24
CA GLY A 76 -15.32 -9.68 -1.39
C GLY A 76 -14.86 -10.51 -2.59
N ILE A 77 -13.54 -10.55 -2.81
CA ILE A 77 -12.86 -11.35 -3.83
C ILE A 77 -11.77 -12.18 -3.13
N HIS A 78 -11.56 -13.42 -3.56
CA HIS A 78 -10.54 -14.27 -2.94
C HIS A 78 -9.13 -13.67 -3.09
N TYR A 79 -8.32 -13.74 -2.04
CA TYR A 79 -7.02 -13.07 -1.98
C TYR A 79 -6.06 -13.52 -3.09
N GLU A 80 -6.10 -14.79 -3.50
CA GLU A 80 -5.25 -15.33 -4.57
C GLU A 80 -5.60 -14.76 -5.94
N GLN A 81 -6.89 -14.47 -6.18
CA GLN A 81 -7.32 -13.81 -7.42
C GLN A 81 -6.79 -12.37 -7.46
N LEU A 82 -6.91 -11.64 -6.34
CA LEU A 82 -6.35 -10.30 -6.22
C LEU A 82 -4.83 -10.29 -6.38
N GLN A 83 -4.13 -11.25 -5.75
CA GLN A 83 -2.70 -11.39 -5.89
C GLN A 83 -2.32 -11.62 -7.36
N ALA A 84 -2.98 -12.57 -8.04
CA ALA A 84 -2.70 -12.86 -9.44
C ALA A 84 -2.93 -11.66 -10.36
N TRP A 85 -3.97 -10.85 -10.13
CA TRP A 85 -4.23 -9.64 -10.91
C TRP A 85 -3.22 -8.52 -10.61
N LEU A 86 -2.93 -8.26 -9.34
CA LEU A 86 -2.02 -7.19 -8.93
C LEU A 86 -0.54 -7.50 -9.25
N THR A 87 -0.19 -8.78 -9.43
CA THR A 87 1.13 -9.17 -9.95
C THR A 87 1.14 -9.39 -11.47
N GLY A 88 0.04 -9.09 -12.18
CA GLY A 88 -0.05 -9.22 -13.63
C GLY A 88 -0.08 -10.65 -14.19
N ARG A 89 -0.24 -11.67 -13.34
CA ARG A 89 -0.30 -13.09 -13.78
C ARG A 89 -1.57 -13.40 -14.55
N THR A 90 -2.69 -12.79 -14.16
CA THR A 90 -3.98 -12.92 -14.84
C THR A 90 -4.71 -11.59 -14.86
N LYS A 91 -5.83 -11.51 -15.60
CA LYS A 91 -6.68 -10.31 -15.65
C LYS A 91 -8.07 -10.61 -15.09
N PRO A 92 -8.72 -9.64 -14.41
CA PRO A 92 -10.09 -9.80 -13.96
C PRO A 92 -11.05 -9.94 -15.14
N ASN A 93 -12.07 -10.77 -14.96
CA ASN A 93 -13.19 -10.83 -15.90
C ASN A 93 -14.12 -9.61 -15.71
N LYS A 94 -15.07 -9.42 -16.63
CA LYS A 94 -16.00 -8.27 -16.62
C LYS A 94 -16.73 -8.09 -15.28
N LYS A 95 -17.23 -9.18 -14.69
CA LYS A 95 -17.96 -9.15 -13.40
C LYS A 95 -17.06 -8.68 -12.26
N SER A 96 -15.84 -9.21 -12.18
CA SER A 96 -14.86 -8.83 -11.16
C SER A 96 -14.41 -7.39 -11.36
N PHE A 97 -14.22 -6.96 -12.60
CA PHE A 97 -13.86 -5.59 -12.94
C PHE A 97 -14.93 -4.58 -12.51
N CYS A 98 -16.23 -4.87 -12.75
CA CYS A 98 -17.33 -4.05 -12.24
C CYS A 98 -17.29 -3.94 -10.70
N ARG A 99 -17.09 -5.06 -10.01
CA ARG A 99 -16.97 -5.08 -8.55
C ARG A 99 -15.80 -4.25 -8.01
N LEU A 100 -14.64 -4.33 -8.66
CA LEU A 100 -13.48 -3.50 -8.32
C LEU A 100 -13.76 -2.01 -8.53
N LYS A 101 -14.46 -1.66 -9.61
CA LYS A 101 -14.85 -0.28 -9.90
C LYS A 101 -15.81 0.27 -8.83
N GLU A 102 -16.83 -0.49 -8.45
CA GLU A 102 -17.78 -0.14 -7.39
C GLU A 102 -17.08 0.02 -6.04
N PHE A 103 -16.17 -0.90 -5.71
CA PHE A 103 -15.37 -0.82 -4.50
C PHE A 103 -14.53 0.46 -4.45
N LEU A 104 -13.83 0.82 -5.53
CA LEU A 104 -12.99 2.02 -5.56
C LEU A 104 -13.78 3.34 -5.58
N GLN A 105 -15.07 3.32 -5.91
CA GLN A 105 -15.94 4.49 -5.80
C GLN A 105 -16.45 4.72 -4.37
N THR A 106 -16.45 3.67 -3.56
CA THR A 106 -16.94 3.69 -2.17
C THR A 106 -15.81 3.66 -1.16
N ALA A 107 -14.59 3.35 -1.60
CA ALA A 107 -13.39 3.42 -0.79
C ALA A 107 -13.09 4.88 -0.39
N PRO A 108 -12.82 5.14 0.90
CA PRO A 108 -12.43 6.47 1.37
C PRO A 108 -11.05 6.89 0.86
#